data_AF-A0A1J4TCH7-F1
#
_entry.id   AF-A0A1J4TCH7-F1
#
_cell.length_a   1.000
_cell.length_b   1.000
_cell.length_c   1.000
_cell.angle_alpha   90.00
_cell.angle_beta   90.00
_cell.angle_gamma   90.00
#
_symmetry.space_group_name_H-M   'P 1'
#
loop_
_entity.id
_entity.type
_entity.pdbx_description
1 polymer ?
#
loop_
_entity_poly.entity_id
_entity_poly.type
_entity_poly.pdbx_seq_one_letter_code
_entity_poly.pdbx_strand_id
1 'polypeptide(L)'
;MQPKYFSQIDCSPKSKSAFTLIELLVVIAIIGILVTISIVSLSNARAKARDAKRVADIKQIQTALELFFNDQNRYPTVTEWGFNSLYSTSTSGTTTYLAIIPTASAPSDGSCTTGQNTFTYTPSPDRLLCH
;
A
#
# COMPACT_ATOMS: atom_id res chain seq x y z
N MET A 1 46.64 -37.66 -65.32
CA MET A 1 46.48 -36.21 -65.56
C MET A 1 45.34 -35.69 -64.67
N GLN A 2 45.72 -35.10 -63.52
CA GLN A 2 44.99 -34.23 -62.56
C GLN A 2 43.66 -34.71 -61.89
N PRO A 3 43.62 -34.85 -60.54
CA PRO A 3 42.38 -34.93 -59.76
C PRO A 3 41.84 -33.52 -59.39
N LYS A 4 40.50 -33.38 -59.27
CA LYS A 4 39.83 -32.11 -58.99
C LYS A 4 39.67 -31.82 -57.49
N TYR A 5 40.26 -30.68 -57.09
CA TYR A 5 39.90 -29.71 -56.04
C TYR A 5 39.01 -30.17 -54.87
N PHE A 6 39.65 -30.50 -53.74
CA PHE A 6 39.00 -30.59 -52.42
C PHE A 6 38.92 -29.19 -51.81
N SER A 7 37.72 -28.61 -51.79
CA SER A 7 37.43 -27.35 -51.11
C SER A 7 37.60 -27.54 -49.59
N GLN A 8 38.68 -27.02 -49.02
CA GLN A 8 38.84 -26.93 -47.57
C GLN A 8 37.97 -25.79 -47.05
N ILE A 9 36.94 -26.16 -46.30
CA ILE A 9 36.18 -25.21 -45.47
C ILE A 9 37.09 -24.90 -44.27
N ASP A 10 37.75 -23.74 -44.31
CA ASP A 10 38.45 -23.19 -43.16
C ASP A 10 37.43 -22.79 -42.08
N CYS A 11 37.13 -23.72 -41.18
CA CYS A 11 36.44 -23.41 -39.93
C CYS A 11 37.38 -22.61 -39.03
N SER A 12 37.33 -21.28 -39.16
CA SER A 12 37.91 -20.39 -38.15
C SER A 12 37.30 -20.73 -36.78
N PRO A 13 38.08 -21.15 -35.76
CA PRO A 13 37.55 -21.40 -34.44
C PRO A 13 37.13 -20.07 -33.84
N LYS A 14 35.86 -19.71 -34.03
CA LYS A 14 35.23 -18.62 -33.30
C LYS A 14 35.35 -18.98 -31.82
N SER A 15 36.17 -18.23 -31.09
CA SER A 15 36.35 -18.38 -29.65
C SER A 15 34.99 -18.24 -28.98
N LYS A 16 34.33 -19.37 -28.73
CA LYS A 16 33.12 -19.40 -27.92
C LYS A 16 33.60 -19.22 -26.49
N SER A 17 33.43 -18.01 -25.97
CA SER A 17 33.57 -17.72 -24.54
C SER A 17 32.55 -18.58 -23.78
N ALA A 18 33.01 -19.70 -23.24
CA ALA A 18 32.24 -20.56 -22.37
C ALA A 18 32.38 -20.03 -20.95
N PHE A 19 31.26 -19.67 -20.32
CA PHE A 19 31.22 -19.30 -18.91
C PHE A 19 31.67 -20.50 -18.06
N THR A 20 32.50 -20.22 -17.06
CA THR A 20 32.92 -21.26 -16.12
C THR A 20 31.79 -21.56 -15.14
N LEU A 21 31.65 -22.82 -14.72
CA LEU A 21 30.62 -23.21 -13.75
C LEU A 21 30.75 -22.45 -12.41
N ILE A 22 32.00 -22.14 -12.02
CA ILE A 22 32.31 -21.36 -10.81
C ILE A 22 31.83 -19.90 -10.91
N GLU A 23 31.93 -19.31 -12.11
CA GLU A 23 31.49 -17.94 -12.36
C GLU A 23 29.96 -17.82 -12.27
N LEU A 24 29.22 -18.82 -12.73
CA LEU A 24 27.77 -18.86 -12.51
C LEU A 24 27.43 -19.11 -11.02
N LEU A 25 28.20 -19.98 -10.34
CA LEU A 25 27.96 -20.36 -8.95
C LEU A 25 28.13 -19.18 -7.98
N VAL A 26 29.17 -18.36 -8.16
CA VAL A 26 29.39 -17.19 -7.29
C VAL A 26 28.29 -16.14 -7.48
N VAL A 27 27.76 -15.98 -8.70
CA VAL A 27 26.70 -15.01 -9.00
C VAL A 27 25.41 -15.36 -8.28
N ILE A 28 24.96 -16.61 -8.36
CA ILE A 28 23.73 -17.03 -7.65
C ILE A 28 23.92 -16.99 -6.13
N ALA A 29 25.14 -17.23 -5.63
CA ALA A 29 25.44 -17.11 -4.21
C ALA A 29 25.27 -15.66 -3.72
N ILE A 30 25.79 -14.68 -4.47
CA ILE A 30 25.64 -13.27 -4.13
C ILE A 30 24.17 -12.82 -4.23
N ILE A 31 23.45 -13.22 -5.29
CA ILE A 31 22.01 -12.90 -5.45
C ILE A 31 21.21 -13.46 -4.27
N GLY A 32 21.49 -14.69 -3.81
CA GLY A 32 20.83 -15.29 -2.66
C GLY A 32 21.00 -14.46 -1.38
N ILE A 33 22.22 -13.97 -1.11
CA ILE A 33 22.50 -13.12 0.05
C ILE A 33 21.72 -11.79 -0.06
N LEU A 34 21.72 -11.16 -1.23
CA LEU A 34 21.01 -9.88 -1.43
C LEU A 34 19.49 -10.03 -1.28
N VAL A 35 18.91 -11.13 -1.77
CA VAL A 35 17.46 -11.38 -1.69
C VAL A 35 17.01 -11.56 -0.24
N THR A 36 17.75 -12.31 0.57
CA THR A 36 17.37 -12.55 1.98
C THR A 36 17.30 -11.25 2.79
N ILE A 37 18.27 -10.36 2.64
CA ILE A 37 18.27 -9.04 3.30
C ILE A 37 17.11 -8.18 2.80
N SER A 38 16.83 -8.22 1.49
CA SER A 38 15.76 -7.43 0.86
C SER A 38 14.35 -7.82 1.32
N ILE A 39 14.12 -9.10 1.63
CA ILE A 39 12.81 -9.56 2.11
C ILE A 39 12.49 -9.02 3.51
N VAL A 40 13.48 -9.02 4.41
CA VAL A 40 13.30 -8.51 5.79
C VAL A 40 13.03 -7.00 5.77
N SER A 41 13.77 -6.24 4.95
CA SER A 41 13.57 -4.80 4.83
C SER A 41 12.19 -4.45 4.25
N LEU A 42 11.70 -5.24 3.28
CA LEU A 42 10.36 -5.05 2.71
C LEU A 42 9.24 -5.29 3.72
N SER A 43 9.38 -6.26 4.62
CA SER A 43 8.39 -6.50 5.68
C SER A 43 8.25 -5.28 6.61
N ASN A 44 9.37 -4.73 7.07
CA ASN A 44 9.39 -3.54 7.92
C ASN A 44 8.87 -2.29 7.18
N ALA A 45 9.24 -2.13 5.91
CA ALA A 45 8.75 -1.03 5.07
C ALA A 45 7.22 -1.09 4.90
N ARG A 46 6.66 -2.28 4.68
CA ARG A 46 5.20 -2.49 4.61
C ARG A 46 4.52 -2.12 5.93
N ALA A 47 5.10 -2.46 7.07
CA ALA A 47 4.56 -2.07 8.37
C ALA A 47 4.52 -0.54 8.54
N LYS A 48 5.65 0.13 8.28
CA LYS A 48 5.72 1.59 8.35
C LYS A 48 4.77 2.29 7.37
N ALA A 49 4.57 1.71 6.18
CA ALA A 49 3.62 2.24 5.19
C ALA A 49 2.17 2.17 5.69
N ARG A 50 1.79 1.12 6.43
CA ARG A 50 0.46 1.00 7.05
C ARG A 50 0.25 2.08 8.12
N ASP A 51 1.24 2.31 8.97
CA ASP A 51 1.14 3.35 10.00
C ASP A 51 1.07 4.76 9.40
N ALA A 52 1.87 5.03 8.37
CA ALA A 52 1.79 6.28 7.62
C ALA A 52 0.39 6.48 6.99
N LYS A 53 -0.19 5.41 6.43
CA LYS A 53 -1.56 5.43 5.90
C LYS A 53 -2.58 5.74 7.00
N ARG A 54 -2.50 5.09 8.17
CA ARG A 54 -3.40 5.37 9.30
C ARG A 54 -3.38 6.83 9.73
N VAL A 55 -2.19 7.42 9.82
CA VAL A 55 -2.03 8.83 10.17
C VAL A 55 -2.65 9.73 9.09
N ALA A 56 -2.46 9.40 7.80
CA ALA A 56 -3.08 10.14 6.70
C ALA A 56 -4.61 10.03 6.72
N ASP A 57 -5.14 8.84 6.97
CA ASP A 57 -6.57 8.55 7.05
C ASP A 57 -7.24 9.36 8.18
N ILE A 58 -6.62 9.42 9.36
CA ILE A 58 -7.11 10.23 10.50
C ILE A 58 -7.08 11.72 10.15
N LYS A 59 -6.02 12.22 9.52
CA LYS A 59 -5.94 13.62 9.08
C LYS A 59 -7.04 13.97 8.08
N GLN A 60 -7.34 13.07 7.15
CA GLN A 60 -8.42 13.26 6.19
C GLN A 60 -9.78 13.37 6.88
N ILE A 61 -10.04 12.51 7.89
CA ILE A 61 -11.25 12.60 8.71
C ILE A 61 -11.29 13.92 9.48
N GLN A 62 -10.19 14.33 10.10
CA GLN A 62 -10.12 15.60 10.83
C GLN A 62 -10.47 16.80 9.93
N THR A 63 -9.86 16.91 8.75
CA THR A 63 -10.18 17.99 7.80
C THR A 63 -11.65 17.97 7.40
N ALA A 64 -12.24 16.78 7.16
CA ALA A 64 -13.65 16.67 6.83
C ALA A 64 -14.57 17.10 7.99
N LEU A 65 -14.21 16.77 9.23
CA LEU A 65 -14.94 17.20 10.43
C LEU A 65 -14.85 18.72 10.63
N GLU A 66 -13.69 19.32 10.38
CA GLU A 66 -13.50 20.77 10.44
C GLU A 66 -14.32 21.50 9.37
N LEU A 67 -14.35 20.99 8.14
CA LEU A 67 -15.22 21.50 7.07
C LEU A 67 -16.70 21.41 7.46
N PHE A 68 -17.13 20.26 8.01
CA PHE A 68 -18.50 20.10 8.48
C PHE A 68 -18.83 21.10 9.60
N PHE A 69 -17.93 21.29 10.57
CA PHE A 69 -18.13 22.24 11.65
C PHE A 69 -18.21 23.69 11.15
N ASN A 70 -17.41 24.05 10.14
CA ASN A 70 -17.46 25.38 9.52
C ASN A 70 -18.83 25.66 8.91
N ASP A 71 -19.40 24.69 8.19
CA ASP A 71 -20.66 24.86 7.50
C ASP A 71 -21.90 24.70 8.40
N GLN A 72 -21.84 23.81 9.40
CA GLN A 72 -23.01 23.43 10.20
C GLN A 72 -22.95 23.94 11.65
N ASN A 73 -21.84 24.59 12.05
CA ASN A 73 -21.56 25.07 13.40
C ASN A 73 -21.67 24.01 14.51
N ARG A 74 -21.57 22.73 14.16
CA ARG A 74 -21.58 21.59 15.08
C ARG A 74 -20.84 20.42 14.48
N TYR A 75 -20.48 19.45 15.31
CA TYR A 75 -19.97 18.18 14.80
C TYR A 75 -21.10 17.29 14.25
N PRO A 76 -20.79 16.33 13.36
CA PRO A 76 -21.77 15.42 12.78
C PRO A 76 -22.46 14.57 13.84
N THR A 77 -23.69 14.16 13.57
CA THR A 77 -24.39 13.11 14.31
C THR A 77 -24.04 11.73 13.74
N VAL A 78 -24.47 10.67 14.44
CA VAL A 78 -24.31 9.28 13.95
C VAL A 78 -25.03 9.02 12.62
N THR A 79 -26.06 9.81 12.27
CA THR A 79 -26.78 9.64 11.00
C THR A 79 -26.06 10.31 9.83
N GLU A 80 -25.27 11.34 10.12
CA GLU A 80 -24.46 12.09 9.13
C GLU A 80 -23.11 11.42 8.90
N TRP A 81 -22.60 10.73 9.92
CA TRP A 81 -21.58 9.69 9.77
C TRP A 81 -22.20 8.41 9.20
N GLY A 82 -22.61 8.47 7.94
CA GLY A 82 -23.29 7.38 7.25
C GLY A 82 -22.37 6.19 6.96
N PHE A 83 -22.91 5.21 6.22
CA PHE A 83 -22.13 4.06 5.77
C PHE A 83 -21.05 4.51 4.80
N ASN A 84 -19.81 4.57 5.29
CA ASN A 84 -18.63 4.90 4.51
C ASN A 84 -18.58 6.34 3.95
N SER A 85 -19.37 7.29 4.47
CA SER A 85 -19.27 8.71 4.04
C SER A 85 -19.74 9.66 5.14
N LEU A 86 -19.27 10.91 5.06
CA LEU A 86 -19.74 12.02 5.89
C LEU A 86 -20.49 13.02 5.01
N TYR A 87 -21.76 13.23 5.31
CA TYR A 87 -22.63 14.15 4.57
C TYR A 87 -23.60 14.90 5.50
N SER A 88 -24.09 16.04 5.04
CA SER A 88 -25.25 16.74 5.62
C SER A 88 -26.35 16.80 4.56
N THR A 89 -27.60 16.51 4.94
CA THR A 89 -28.77 16.63 4.07
C THR A 89 -29.63 17.78 4.55
N SER A 90 -29.86 18.75 3.66
CA SER A 90 -30.73 19.89 3.86
C SER A 90 -31.87 19.90 2.83
N THR A 91 -32.87 20.75 3.02
CA THR A 91 -33.98 20.96 2.09
C THR A 91 -33.50 21.36 0.68
N SER A 92 -32.29 21.93 0.57
CA SER A 92 -31.67 22.36 -0.69
C SER A 92 -30.76 21.33 -1.35
N GLY A 93 -30.55 20.15 -0.74
CA GLY A 93 -29.69 19.09 -1.28
C GLY A 93 -28.79 18.43 -0.22
N THR A 94 -27.93 17.51 -0.67
CA THR A 94 -26.94 16.80 0.16
C THR A 94 -25.55 17.32 -0.12
N THR A 95 -24.86 17.79 0.92
CA THR A 95 -23.45 18.20 0.87
C THR A 95 -22.58 17.08 1.44
N THR A 96 -21.64 16.57 0.66
CA THR A 96 -20.72 15.51 1.07
C THR A 96 -19.37 16.10 1.46
N TYR A 97 -18.96 15.89 2.71
CA TYR A 97 -17.70 16.36 3.28
C TYR A 97 -16.59 15.32 3.19
N LEU A 98 -16.96 14.04 3.20
CA LEU A 98 -16.05 12.93 2.98
C LEU A 98 -16.78 11.84 2.19
N ALA A 99 -16.35 11.60 0.95
CA ALA A 99 -17.00 10.63 0.06
C ALA A 99 -16.75 9.18 0.47
N ILE A 100 -15.59 8.89 1.06
CA ILE A 100 -15.19 7.57 1.54
C ILE A 100 -14.52 7.74 2.89
N ILE A 101 -15.08 7.13 3.94
CA ILE A 101 -14.38 6.99 5.22
C ILE A 101 -13.28 5.96 5.02
N PRO A 102 -12.00 6.29 5.23
CA PRO A 102 -10.92 5.34 5.00
C PRO A 102 -11.14 4.06 5.81
N THR A 103 -10.80 2.92 5.24
CA THR A 103 -10.72 1.65 5.98
C THR A 103 -9.26 1.35 6.28
N ALA A 104 -8.99 0.76 7.44
CA ALA A 104 -7.62 0.44 7.80
C ALA A 104 -7.01 -0.51 6.78
N SER A 105 -5.73 -0.31 6.49
CA SER A 105 -4.97 -1.08 5.49
C SER A 105 -5.04 -2.59 5.73
N ALA A 106 -5.35 -3.36 4.68
CA ALA A 106 -5.26 -4.81 4.69
C ALA A 106 -3.81 -5.31 4.40
N PRO A 107 -3.35 -6.43 4.99
CA PRO A 107 -4.00 -7.21 6.05
C PRO A 107 -3.97 -6.44 7.37
N SER A 108 -5.01 -6.62 8.18
CA SER A 108 -5.03 -6.14 9.56
C SER A 108 -3.84 -6.73 10.31
N ASP A 109 -3.10 -5.89 11.02
CA ASP A 109 -2.16 -6.36 12.02
C ASP A 109 -2.93 -6.78 13.27
N GLY A 110 -2.57 -7.93 13.83
CA GLY A 110 -3.25 -8.46 15.02
C GLY A 110 -4.60 -9.12 14.73
N SER A 111 -5.52 -9.03 15.70
CA SER A 111 -6.78 -9.79 15.74
C SER A 111 -7.99 -9.09 15.11
N CYS A 112 -7.82 -7.87 14.59
CA CYS A 112 -8.91 -7.17 13.92
C CYS A 112 -9.26 -7.90 12.64
N THR A 113 -10.51 -8.32 12.45
CA THR A 113 -10.95 -8.91 11.17
C THR A 113 -11.16 -7.81 10.13
N THR A 114 -11.09 -8.13 8.84
CA THR A 114 -11.32 -7.20 7.72
C THR A 114 -12.71 -6.52 7.74
N GLY A 115 -13.63 -6.96 8.61
CA GLY A 115 -14.93 -6.31 8.82
C GLY A 115 -14.97 -5.31 9.99
N GLN A 116 -13.91 -5.22 10.81
CA GLN A 116 -13.83 -4.36 12.00
C GLN A 116 -12.75 -3.27 11.90
N ASN A 117 -12.20 -3.07 10.70
CA ASN A 117 -11.16 -2.08 10.42
C ASN A 117 -11.73 -0.73 9.94
N THR A 118 -12.98 -0.41 10.28
CA THR A 118 -13.64 0.85 9.91
C THR A 118 -13.53 1.86 11.05
N PHE A 119 -13.25 3.13 10.73
CA PHE A 119 -13.31 4.19 11.74
C PHE A 119 -14.77 4.46 12.12
N THR A 120 -15.10 4.22 13.39
CA THR A 120 -16.41 4.54 13.94
C THR A 120 -16.34 5.87 14.69
N TYR A 121 -17.23 6.78 14.35
CA TYR A 121 -17.44 8.01 15.09
C TYR A 121 -18.52 7.77 16.16
N THR A 122 -18.18 8.06 17.42
CA THR A 122 -19.12 8.07 18.53
C THR A 122 -19.18 9.49 19.08
N PRO A 123 -20.27 10.24 18.88
CA PRO A 123 -20.40 11.53 19.55
C PRO A 123 -20.47 11.25 21.05
N SER A 124 -19.55 11.81 21.82
CA SER A 124 -19.70 11.80 23.28
C SER A 124 -20.93 12.66 23.59
N PRO A 125 -21.99 12.12 24.22
CA PRO A 125 -22.95 12.98 24.87
C PRO A 125 -22.18 13.81 25.89
N ASP A 126 -22.58 15.08 25.99
CA ASP A 126 -21.92 16.11 26.74
C ASP A 126 -21.43 15.64 28.11
N ARG A 127 -20.16 15.91 28.42
CA ARG A 127 -19.50 15.52 29.67
C ARG A 127 -19.89 16.49 30.79
N LEU A 128 -21.19 16.68 31.01
CA LEU A 128 -21.74 17.48 32.11
C LEU A 128 -22.01 16.67 33.39
N LEU A 129 -21.25 15.62 33.66
CA LEU A 129 -21.29 14.91 34.95
C LEU A 129 -19.88 14.46 35.37
N CYS A 130 -19.06 15.43 35.78
CA CYS A 130 -18.12 15.17 36.86
C CYS A 130 -18.87 15.46 38.17
N HIS A 131 -19.26 14.42 38.88
CA HIS A 131 -19.68 14.49 40.28
C HIS A 131 -18.73 13.64 41.10
#